data_AF-A0A369UNC4-F1
#
_entry.id   AF-A0A369UNC4-F1
#
_cell.length_a   1.000
_cell.length_b   1.000
_cell.length_c   1.000
_cell.angle_alpha   90.00
_cell.angle_beta   90.00
_cell.angle_gamma   90.00
#
_symmetry.space_group_name_H-M   'P 1'
#
loop_
_entity.id
_entity.type
_entity.pdbx_description
1 polymer ?
#
loop_
_entity_poly.entity_id
_entity_poly.type
_entity_poly.pdbx_seq_one_letter_code
_entity_poly.pdbx_strand_id
1 'polypeptide(L)'
;MSPRCNLWVSGSFVTPFLTILPCGRGRLPHIQKDSVELGVAYPLIYTEADALTQVDIKHRIEARISQGEFLANMLHVVGQQSDQAQSDFVSQLSKIAAVVRDLLESNGFLRKVAYDPQRYWPGVRGKTFAFVDGGVANIDLPSAAPIGIRVGSYVVRPGDESEHRERFNIELSLVDDLYSASGALYDDDFLDIAKLRDAARIISELAAAYRIARDAKAEGVDAIVLHGPLINPVSPYALDDFPSFGEGASRTFLCNEEWAGPEDERQFASLYLLLLESLRDTGVPVVGAVERSIGRDPVFIRRLLQTLVDRKDLKEKDAQSVESKLRTYGLNDSSLLDVVLGEGEYVTPTPVNRQGPENKWPEIWKWKIRGYPSALTTYIKPSDLVLPFRVETFENAANFDEVLSLILHTSRLLPSYGFPVGLDVVDRFAKVPAWLSNRVKGQHQVVLLRRAIETGDPRTVAFAKRVLAAKGRDWLFRPEA
;
A
#
# COMPACT_ATOMS: atom_id res chain seq x y z
N MET A 1 6.73 -50.75 41.90
CA MET A 1 5.39 -51.18 41.45
C MET A 1 5.30 -50.99 39.94
N SER A 2 5.44 -52.09 39.20
CA SER A 2 4.97 -52.26 37.81
C SER A 2 3.65 -53.04 37.87
N PRO A 3 2.89 -53.30 36.77
CA PRO A 3 2.75 -52.61 35.46
C PRO A 3 1.31 -52.67 34.85
N ARG A 4 1.18 -52.32 33.54
CA ARG A 4 0.15 -52.71 32.52
C ARG A 4 -1.16 -51.90 32.50
N CYS A 5 -1.75 -51.53 31.35
CA CYS A 5 -2.06 -52.35 30.17
C CYS A 5 -1.95 -51.64 28.81
N ASN A 6 -1.52 -52.43 27.82
CA ASN A 6 -1.66 -52.24 26.37
C ASN A 6 -3.12 -52.37 25.91
N LEU A 7 -3.47 -51.79 24.76
CA LEU A 7 -4.21 -52.53 23.75
C LEU A 7 -3.84 -52.07 22.34
N TRP A 8 -3.10 -52.93 21.64
CA TRP A 8 -3.07 -53.06 20.19
C TRP A 8 -4.29 -53.91 19.79
N VAL A 9 -4.98 -53.56 18.70
CA VAL A 9 -5.65 -54.55 17.85
C VAL A 9 -5.39 -54.22 16.38
N SER A 10 -4.72 -55.17 15.76
CA SER A 10 -4.45 -55.40 14.34
C SER A 10 -5.71 -55.74 13.54
N GLY A 11 -5.71 -55.46 12.24
CA GLY A 11 -6.69 -56.03 11.31
C GLY A 11 -6.50 -55.61 9.86
N SER A 12 -5.55 -56.23 9.17
CA SER A 12 -5.44 -56.28 7.70
C SER A 12 -6.67 -56.96 7.07
N PHE A 13 -7.04 -56.64 5.83
CA PHE A 13 -7.36 -57.60 4.72
C PHE A 13 -7.88 -56.87 3.45
N VAL A 14 -7.05 -56.88 2.39
CA VAL A 14 -7.33 -57.28 0.99
C VAL A 14 -8.29 -56.48 0.08
N THR A 15 -7.71 -55.88 -0.97
CA THR A 15 -8.24 -55.49 -2.31
C THR A 15 -8.33 -56.71 -3.26
N PRO A 16 -8.74 -56.64 -4.55
CA PRO A 16 -9.58 -55.68 -5.32
C PRO A 16 -10.73 -56.39 -6.10
N PHE A 17 -11.60 -55.64 -6.80
CA PHE A 17 -12.32 -56.20 -7.96
C PHE A 17 -12.29 -55.23 -9.15
N LEU A 18 -11.79 -55.79 -10.26
CA LEU A 18 -11.72 -55.28 -11.61
C LEU A 18 -12.91 -55.85 -12.38
N THR A 19 -13.71 -55.04 -13.08
CA THR A 19 -14.70 -55.56 -14.04
C THR A 19 -14.67 -54.73 -15.33
N ILE A 20 -14.50 -55.46 -16.44
CA ILE A 20 -14.40 -55.01 -17.83
C ILE A 20 -15.81 -55.03 -18.48
N LEU A 21 -16.11 -53.96 -19.24
CA LEU A 21 -17.00 -53.74 -20.42
C LEU A 21 -18.16 -54.71 -20.74
N PRO A 22 -19.25 -54.21 -21.37
CA PRO A 22 -19.28 -54.24 -22.84
C PRO A 22 -19.90 -53.02 -23.56
N CYS A 23 -19.20 -52.66 -24.64
CA CYS A 23 -19.67 -52.24 -25.97
C CYS A 23 -21.19 -52.05 -26.19
N GLY A 24 -21.60 -50.83 -26.57
CA GLY A 24 -22.91 -50.53 -27.14
C GLY A 24 -22.82 -49.48 -28.26
N ARG A 25 -22.95 -49.94 -29.51
CA ARG A 25 -23.09 -49.10 -30.71
C ARG A 25 -24.47 -48.45 -30.73
N GLY A 26 -24.54 -47.12 -30.85
CA GLY A 26 -25.75 -46.37 -31.16
C GLY A 26 -25.45 -45.24 -32.13
N ARG A 27 -25.99 -45.35 -33.36
CA ARG A 27 -26.02 -44.27 -34.37
C ARG A 27 -27.06 -43.23 -33.98
N LEU A 28 -26.75 -41.94 -34.17
CA LEU A 28 -27.72 -40.88 -34.50
C LEU A 28 -26.99 -39.77 -35.33
N PRO A 29 -27.72 -38.89 -36.05
CA PRO A 29 -27.47 -38.58 -37.46
C PRO A 29 -26.77 -37.23 -37.76
N HIS A 30 -26.45 -37.05 -39.04
CA HIS A 30 -26.03 -35.82 -39.71
C HIS A 30 -26.75 -34.54 -39.24
N ILE A 31 -25.97 -33.52 -38.86
CA ILE A 31 -26.33 -32.10 -39.04
C ILE A 31 -25.12 -31.38 -39.66
N GLN A 32 -25.44 -30.50 -40.60
CA GLN A 32 -24.59 -29.79 -41.55
C GLN A 32 -23.52 -28.87 -40.94
N LYS A 33 -22.45 -28.73 -41.74
CA LYS A 33 -21.43 -27.69 -41.73
C LYS A 33 -22.02 -26.29 -41.63
N ASP A 34 -21.38 -25.43 -40.84
CA ASP A 34 -20.77 -24.17 -41.31
C ASP A 34 -20.27 -23.36 -40.10
N SER A 35 -18.96 -23.32 -39.90
CA SER A 35 -18.30 -22.33 -39.04
C SER A 35 -16.83 -22.21 -39.46
N VAL A 36 -16.48 -21.01 -39.88
CA VAL A 36 -15.25 -20.58 -40.51
C VAL A 36 -14.04 -20.80 -39.61
N GLU A 37 -13.00 -21.40 -40.19
CA GLU A 37 -11.66 -21.54 -39.61
C GLU A 37 -11.03 -20.16 -39.34
N LEU A 38 -10.65 -19.90 -38.08
CA LEU A 38 -9.60 -18.93 -37.75
C LEU A 38 -8.50 -19.68 -37.02
N GLY A 39 -7.54 -20.17 -37.81
CA GLY A 39 -6.32 -20.81 -37.33
C GLY A 39 -5.33 -19.78 -36.80
N VAL A 40 -5.00 -19.89 -35.51
CA VAL A 40 -3.63 -19.79 -35.00
C VAL A 40 -3.50 -20.85 -33.91
N ALA A 41 -3.05 -22.04 -34.30
CA ALA A 41 -2.70 -23.11 -33.39
C ALA A 41 -1.31 -22.81 -32.80
N TYR A 42 -1.27 -22.32 -31.56
CA TYR A 42 -0.21 -22.78 -30.65
C TYR A 42 -0.72 -24.11 -30.08
N PRO A 43 0.01 -25.23 -30.19
CA PRO A 43 -0.32 -26.40 -29.41
C PRO A 43 0.02 -26.06 -27.96
N LEU A 44 -0.95 -25.48 -27.23
CA LEU A 44 -0.99 -25.62 -25.79
C LEU A 44 -1.17 -27.11 -25.55
N ILE A 45 -0.07 -27.81 -25.24
CA ILE A 45 -0.14 -29.14 -24.67
C ILE A 45 -0.81 -28.93 -23.30
N TYR A 46 -2.13 -29.08 -23.25
CA TYR A 46 -2.87 -29.07 -21.99
C TYR A 46 -2.40 -30.26 -21.16
N THR A 47 -1.62 -29.99 -20.13
CA THR A 47 -1.19 -30.99 -19.16
C THR A 47 -2.25 -31.14 -18.06
N GLU A 48 -2.25 -32.26 -17.32
CA GLU A 48 -3.13 -32.43 -16.14
C GLU A 48 -2.89 -31.33 -15.08
N ALA A 49 -1.67 -30.77 -15.03
CA ALA A 49 -1.34 -29.65 -14.15
C ALA A 49 -2.09 -28.36 -14.56
N ASP A 50 -2.21 -28.07 -15.86
CA ASP A 50 -2.96 -26.89 -16.35
C ASP A 50 -4.46 -27.00 -16.03
N ALA A 51 -5.01 -28.22 -16.09
CA ALA A 51 -6.39 -28.48 -15.72
C ALA A 51 -6.64 -28.28 -14.21
N LEU A 52 -5.70 -28.73 -13.36
CA LEU A 52 -5.77 -28.54 -11.90
C LEU A 52 -5.67 -27.05 -11.52
N THR A 53 -4.77 -26.31 -12.17
CA THR A 53 -4.60 -24.86 -11.97
C THR A 53 -5.85 -24.09 -12.38
N GLN A 54 -6.48 -24.42 -13.52
CA GLN A 54 -7.73 -23.78 -13.93
C GLN A 54 -8.90 -24.09 -12.98
N VAL A 55 -8.99 -25.32 -12.49
CA VAL A 55 -10.03 -25.70 -11.53
C VAL A 55 -9.84 -24.93 -10.22
N ASP A 56 -8.62 -24.80 -9.71
CA ASP A 56 -8.32 -24.03 -8.50
C ASP A 56 -8.65 -22.53 -8.67
N ILE A 57 -8.19 -21.91 -9.77
CA ILE A 57 -8.52 -20.52 -10.11
C ILE A 57 -10.04 -20.29 -10.15
N LYS A 58 -10.79 -21.21 -10.77
CA LYS A 58 -12.24 -21.11 -10.86
C LYS A 58 -12.89 -21.16 -9.47
N HIS A 59 -12.47 -22.08 -8.60
CA HIS A 59 -12.98 -22.15 -7.22
C HIS A 59 -12.67 -20.87 -6.43
N ARG A 60 -11.49 -20.29 -6.60
CA ARG A 60 -11.13 -18.99 -5.97
C ARG A 60 -12.05 -17.87 -6.45
N ILE A 61 -12.32 -17.79 -7.75
CA ILE A 61 -13.23 -16.79 -8.32
C ILE A 61 -14.65 -16.95 -7.74
N GLU A 62 -15.18 -18.16 -7.71
CA GLU A 62 -16.51 -18.45 -7.17
C GLU A 62 -16.61 -18.08 -5.68
N ALA A 63 -15.58 -18.42 -4.89
CA ALA A 63 -15.48 -18.04 -3.49
C ALA A 63 -15.48 -16.52 -3.31
N ARG A 64 -14.74 -15.77 -4.13
CA ARG A 64 -14.71 -14.30 -4.07
C ARG A 64 -16.04 -13.66 -4.46
N ILE A 65 -16.68 -14.14 -5.51
CA ILE A 65 -18.03 -13.67 -5.88
C ILE A 65 -19.02 -13.89 -4.74
N SER A 66 -18.95 -15.03 -4.04
CA SER A 66 -19.82 -15.31 -2.89
C SER A 66 -19.59 -14.34 -1.71
N GLN A 67 -18.39 -13.77 -1.59
CA GLN A 67 -18.03 -12.76 -0.59
C GLN A 67 -18.42 -11.34 -1.01
N GLY A 68 -18.98 -11.15 -2.20
CA GLY A 68 -19.32 -9.85 -2.78
C GLY A 68 -18.15 -9.15 -3.46
N GLU A 69 -16.98 -9.77 -3.49
CA GLU A 69 -15.84 -9.32 -4.29
C GLU A 69 -16.18 -9.48 -5.78
N PHE A 70 -15.69 -8.57 -6.63
CA PHE A 70 -16.02 -8.48 -8.06
C PHE A 70 -17.48 -8.11 -8.42
N LEU A 71 -18.38 -7.81 -7.48
CA LEU A 71 -19.76 -7.38 -7.82
C LEU A 71 -19.77 -6.14 -8.73
N ALA A 72 -18.92 -5.15 -8.44
CA ALA A 72 -18.79 -3.95 -9.27
C ALA A 72 -18.24 -4.28 -10.67
N ASN A 73 -17.27 -5.19 -10.77
CA ASN A 73 -16.71 -5.68 -12.03
C ASN A 73 -17.76 -6.43 -12.85
N MET A 74 -18.54 -7.27 -12.20
CA MET A 74 -19.63 -8.02 -12.83
C MET A 74 -20.71 -7.07 -13.34
N LEU A 75 -21.16 -6.10 -12.53
CA LEU A 75 -22.10 -5.06 -12.96
C LEU A 75 -21.57 -4.22 -14.14
N HIS A 76 -20.27 -3.91 -14.14
CA HIS A 76 -19.62 -3.21 -15.24
C HIS A 76 -19.72 -3.98 -16.56
N VAL A 77 -19.57 -5.31 -16.52
CA VAL A 77 -19.68 -6.21 -17.67
C VAL A 77 -21.13 -6.47 -18.06
N VAL A 78 -22.04 -6.65 -17.10
CA VAL A 78 -23.49 -6.86 -17.30
C VAL A 78 -24.16 -5.63 -17.93
N GLY A 79 -23.70 -4.42 -17.60
CA GLY A 79 -24.13 -3.20 -18.30
C GLY A 79 -23.84 -3.22 -19.81
N GLN A 80 -23.03 -4.18 -20.28
CA GLN A 80 -22.67 -4.39 -21.67
C GLN A 80 -23.20 -5.72 -22.27
N GLN A 81 -23.74 -6.68 -21.49
CA GLN A 81 -24.23 -8.01 -21.96
C GLN A 81 -25.37 -8.61 -21.11
N SER A 82 -26.25 -9.43 -21.72
CA SER A 82 -27.53 -9.95 -21.16
C SER A 82 -27.43 -11.02 -20.06
N ASP A 83 -28.59 -11.47 -19.53
CA ASP A 83 -28.87 -12.35 -18.37
C ASP A 83 -28.00 -13.63 -18.14
N GLN A 84 -27.16 -14.06 -19.10
CA GLN A 84 -26.18 -15.16 -18.94
C GLN A 84 -24.83 -14.68 -18.35
N ALA A 85 -24.72 -13.39 -18.06
CA ALA A 85 -23.48 -12.67 -17.79
C ALA A 85 -22.62 -13.17 -16.62
N GLN A 86 -23.20 -13.77 -15.57
CA GLN A 86 -22.40 -14.24 -14.43
C GLN A 86 -21.53 -15.46 -14.80
N SER A 87 -22.10 -16.45 -15.48
CA SER A 87 -21.36 -17.65 -15.92
C SER A 87 -20.29 -17.27 -16.95
N ASP A 88 -20.61 -16.35 -17.84
CA ASP A 88 -19.68 -15.84 -18.84
C ASP A 88 -18.56 -15.02 -18.19
N PHE A 89 -18.86 -14.21 -17.17
CA PHE A 89 -17.87 -13.48 -16.40
C PHE A 89 -16.89 -14.43 -15.69
N VAL A 90 -17.37 -15.44 -14.96
CA VAL A 90 -16.52 -16.43 -14.27
C VAL A 90 -15.63 -17.17 -15.27
N SER A 91 -16.21 -17.63 -16.38
CA SER A 91 -15.47 -18.35 -17.42
C SER A 91 -14.36 -17.49 -18.04
N GLN A 92 -14.65 -16.22 -18.35
CA GLN A 92 -13.68 -15.33 -18.97
C GLN A 92 -12.62 -14.86 -17.97
N LEU A 93 -13.00 -14.53 -16.73
CA LEU A 93 -12.04 -14.20 -15.68
C LEU A 93 -11.10 -15.38 -15.40
N SER A 94 -11.62 -16.60 -15.36
CA SER A 94 -10.80 -17.82 -15.18
C SER A 94 -9.77 -17.97 -16.30
N LYS A 95 -10.17 -17.74 -17.56
CA LYS A 95 -9.26 -17.78 -18.71
C LYS A 95 -8.19 -16.69 -18.63
N ILE A 96 -8.57 -15.47 -18.27
CA ILE A 96 -7.62 -14.35 -18.12
C ILE A 96 -6.63 -14.65 -17.00
N ALA A 97 -7.10 -15.06 -15.83
CA ALA A 97 -6.27 -15.39 -14.69
C ALA A 97 -5.32 -16.57 -14.98
N ALA A 98 -5.80 -17.61 -15.66
CA ALA A 98 -4.96 -18.74 -16.08
C ALA A 98 -3.83 -18.27 -17.01
N VAL A 99 -4.16 -17.51 -18.07
CA VAL A 99 -3.14 -16.96 -18.99
C VAL A 99 -2.10 -16.13 -18.23
N VAL A 100 -2.54 -15.27 -17.31
CA VAL A 100 -1.61 -14.44 -16.51
C VAL A 100 -0.77 -15.31 -15.57
N ARG A 101 -1.35 -16.32 -14.92
CA ARG A 101 -0.61 -17.26 -14.08
C ARG A 101 0.46 -18.02 -14.87
N ASP A 102 0.09 -18.58 -16.01
CA ASP A 102 1.00 -19.32 -16.88
C ASP A 102 2.16 -18.45 -17.35
N LEU A 103 1.89 -17.17 -17.68
CA LEU A 103 2.92 -16.19 -18.02
C LEU A 103 3.88 -15.92 -16.85
N LEU A 104 3.34 -15.80 -15.63
CA LEU A 104 4.16 -15.56 -14.44
C LEU A 104 5.01 -16.80 -14.07
N GLU A 105 4.44 -17.99 -14.15
CA GLU A 105 5.13 -19.24 -13.83
C GLU A 105 6.20 -19.58 -14.87
N SER A 106 5.86 -19.56 -16.17
CA SER A 106 6.76 -19.94 -17.26
C SER A 106 8.00 -19.04 -17.35
N ASN A 107 7.90 -17.80 -16.85
CA ASN A 107 8.99 -16.83 -16.86
C ASN A 107 9.66 -16.66 -15.50
N GLY A 108 9.35 -17.52 -14.52
CA GLY A 108 9.97 -17.49 -13.18
C GLY A 108 9.64 -16.25 -12.37
N PHE A 109 8.55 -15.54 -12.69
CA PHE A 109 8.09 -14.39 -11.93
C PHE A 109 7.31 -14.82 -10.69
N LEU A 110 6.71 -16.00 -10.64
CA LEU A 110 6.01 -16.48 -9.45
C LEU A 110 7.00 -17.06 -8.43
N ARG A 111 6.95 -16.57 -7.19
CA ARG A 111 7.74 -17.07 -6.07
C ARG A 111 6.83 -17.32 -4.88
N LYS A 112 7.31 -18.09 -3.90
CA LYS A 112 6.54 -18.44 -2.70
C LYS A 112 7.39 -18.30 -1.44
N VAL A 113 6.82 -17.65 -0.44
CA VAL A 113 7.33 -17.67 0.93
C VAL A 113 6.52 -18.69 1.72
N ALA A 114 7.21 -19.63 2.36
CA ALA A 114 6.56 -20.60 3.25
C ALA A 114 6.16 -19.91 4.56
N TYR A 115 4.91 -20.07 4.97
CA TYR A 115 4.47 -19.66 6.30
C TYR A 115 4.77 -20.78 7.30
N ASP A 116 5.81 -20.59 8.11
CA ASP A 116 6.23 -21.52 9.14
C ASP A 116 6.62 -20.73 10.41
N PRO A 117 5.64 -20.34 11.24
CA PRO A 117 5.89 -19.52 12.41
C PRO A 117 6.79 -20.22 13.44
N GLN A 118 6.77 -21.56 13.51
CA GLN A 118 7.58 -22.31 14.47
C GLN A 118 9.07 -22.20 14.15
N ARG A 119 9.43 -22.16 12.87
CA ARG A 119 10.82 -21.97 12.43
C ARG A 119 11.19 -20.50 12.29
N TYR A 120 10.27 -19.68 11.79
CA TYR A 120 10.53 -18.28 11.44
C TYR A 120 10.85 -17.43 12.68
N TRP A 121 9.97 -17.43 13.70
CA TRP A 121 10.12 -16.55 14.86
C TRP A 121 11.41 -16.80 15.66
N PRO A 122 11.84 -18.05 15.92
CA PRO A 122 13.15 -18.30 16.52
C PRO A 122 14.32 -17.82 15.65
N GLY A 123 14.18 -17.87 14.31
CA GLY A 123 15.23 -17.46 13.37
C GLY A 123 15.44 -15.94 13.29
N VAL A 124 14.43 -15.15 13.65
CA VAL A 124 14.53 -13.68 13.73
C VAL A 124 14.68 -13.16 15.16
N ARG A 125 14.96 -14.06 16.11
CA ARG A 125 15.17 -13.67 17.51
C ARG A 125 16.33 -12.69 17.62
N GLY A 126 16.10 -11.57 18.31
CA GLY A 126 17.10 -10.52 18.51
C GLY A 126 17.24 -9.54 17.35
N LYS A 127 16.58 -9.76 16.21
CA LYS A 127 16.41 -8.73 15.18
C LYS A 127 15.44 -7.65 15.68
N THR A 128 15.62 -6.42 15.20
CA THR A 128 14.78 -5.27 15.53
C THR A 128 14.07 -4.75 14.29
N PHE A 129 12.74 -4.65 14.34
CA PHE A 129 11.92 -4.16 13.23
C PHE A 129 11.16 -2.91 13.66
N ALA A 130 11.11 -1.90 12.80
CA ALA A 130 10.33 -0.69 13.03
C ALA A 130 9.15 -0.60 12.07
N PHE A 131 7.99 -0.21 12.58
CA PHE A 131 6.78 0.07 11.82
C PHE A 131 6.44 1.54 11.99
N VAL A 132 6.17 2.25 10.90
CA VAL A 132 5.99 3.71 10.91
C VAL A 132 4.69 4.09 10.21
N ASP A 133 3.94 5.00 10.82
CA ASP A 133 2.72 5.57 10.24
C ASP A 133 2.45 7.00 10.75
N GLY A 134 1.73 7.78 9.94
CA GLY A 134 1.42 9.19 10.15
C GLY A 134 -0.07 9.46 10.38
N GLY A 135 -0.40 9.99 11.55
CA GLY A 135 -1.71 10.55 11.85
C GLY A 135 -1.77 12.04 11.55
N VAL A 136 -2.86 12.51 10.94
CA VAL A 136 -3.12 13.94 10.73
C VAL A 136 -4.38 14.38 11.43
N ALA A 137 -4.31 15.49 12.17
CA ALA A 137 -5.44 16.19 12.73
C ALA A 137 -5.72 17.48 11.98
N ASN A 138 -7.00 17.73 11.71
CA ASN A 138 -7.44 19.04 11.27
C ASN A 138 -7.69 19.95 12.48
N ILE A 139 -7.07 21.13 12.47
CA ILE A 139 -7.17 22.12 13.53
C ILE A 139 -7.79 23.38 12.93
N ASP A 140 -9.09 23.34 12.63
CA ASP A 140 -9.80 24.53 12.16
C ASP A 140 -9.76 25.63 13.24
N LEU A 141 -9.08 26.72 12.94
CA LEU A 141 -9.12 27.97 13.69
C LEU A 141 -9.77 29.05 12.81
N PRO A 142 -10.47 30.03 13.38
CA PRO A 142 -11.14 31.04 12.56
C PRO A 142 -10.20 31.94 11.73
N SER A 143 -8.91 31.89 12.01
CA SER A 143 -7.85 32.68 11.36
C SER A 143 -6.61 31.84 11.08
N ALA A 144 -6.69 30.50 11.09
CA ALA A 144 -5.57 29.63 10.75
C ALA A 144 -6.09 28.22 10.46
N ALA A 145 -5.39 27.46 9.63
CA ALA A 145 -5.61 26.02 9.52
C ALA A 145 -4.29 25.28 9.73
N PRO A 146 -3.67 25.38 10.93
CA PRO A 146 -2.40 24.72 11.20
C PRO A 146 -2.56 23.22 11.03
N ILE A 147 -1.54 22.60 10.46
CA ILE A 147 -1.54 21.16 10.20
C ILE A 147 -0.95 20.48 11.42
N GLY A 148 -1.77 19.66 12.10
CA GLY A 148 -1.30 18.81 13.18
C GLY A 148 -0.86 17.46 12.63
N ILE A 149 0.44 17.21 12.53
CA ILE A 149 1.00 15.93 12.09
C ILE A 149 1.66 15.23 13.26
N ARG A 150 1.37 13.94 13.41
CA ARG A 150 2.02 13.07 14.37
C ARG A 150 2.43 11.79 13.67
N VAL A 151 3.73 11.53 13.60
CA VAL A 151 4.26 10.29 13.07
C VAL A 151 4.77 9.44 14.22
N GLY A 152 4.20 8.25 14.33
CA GLY A 152 4.57 7.27 15.34
C GLY A 152 5.47 6.19 14.76
N SER A 153 6.28 5.59 15.63
CA SER A 153 6.95 4.33 15.35
C SER A 153 6.59 3.28 16.40
N TYR A 154 6.45 2.04 15.95
CA TYR A 154 6.41 0.85 16.78
C TYR A 154 7.63 0.00 16.47
N VAL A 155 8.54 -0.12 17.43
CA VAL A 155 9.78 -0.89 17.29
C VAL A 155 9.67 -2.15 18.12
N VAL A 156 9.90 -3.30 17.50
CA VAL A 156 9.75 -4.62 18.15
C VAL A 156 10.98 -5.49 17.93
N ARG A 157 11.35 -6.23 18.98
CA ARG A 157 12.40 -7.26 18.99
C ARG A 157 11.78 -8.63 19.26
N PRO A 158 11.45 -9.42 18.23
CA PRO A 158 10.86 -10.73 18.43
C PRO A 158 11.75 -11.63 19.30
N GLY A 159 11.14 -12.34 20.26
CA GLY A 159 11.82 -13.27 21.16
C GLY A 159 12.70 -12.63 22.25
N ASP A 160 12.64 -11.31 22.42
CA ASP A 160 13.05 -10.62 23.64
C ASP A 160 11.90 -10.69 24.67
N GLU A 161 12.22 -11.01 25.93
CA GLU A 161 11.25 -11.12 27.03
C GLU A 161 11.36 -9.96 28.02
N SER A 162 12.30 -9.02 27.79
CA SER A 162 12.49 -7.83 28.61
C SER A 162 11.45 -6.74 28.32
N GLU A 163 11.42 -5.71 29.16
CA GLU A 163 10.61 -4.51 28.94
C GLU A 163 11.04 -3.72 27.69
N HIS A 164 12.22 -4.00 27.13
CA HIS A 164 12.74 -3.35 25.91
C HIS A 164 12.32 -4.05 24.61
N ARG A 165 11.52 -5.13 24.72
CA ARG A 165 11.00 -5.88 23.57
C ARG A 165 10.23 -5.00 22.61
N GLU A 166 9.40 -4.10 23.13
CA GLU A 166 8.50 -3.26 22.36
C GLU A 166 8.65 -1.80 22.80
N ARG A 167 8.81 -0.90 21.83
CA ARG A 167 8.97 0.54 22.07
C ARG A 167 8.06 1.32 21.14
N PHE A 168 7.46 2.38 21.68
CA PHE A 168 6.57 3.27 20.96
C PHE A 168 7.13 4.69 21.06
N ASN A 169 7.44 5.30 19.92
CA ASN A 169 8.03 6.64 19.89
C ASN A 169 7.22 7.56 18.99
N ILE A 170 7.15 8.83 19.38
CA ILE A 170 6.71 9.89 18.47
C ILE A 170 7.94 10.47 17.83
N GLU A 171 8.19 10.06 16.60
CA GLU A 171 9.37 10.41 15.82
C GLU A 171 9.32 11.86 15.34
N LEU A 172 8.10 12.31 15.04
CA LEU A 172 7.84 13.65 14.56
C LEU A 172 6.45 14.10 15.02
N SER A 173 6.39 15.27 15.63
CA SER A 173 5.14 15.95 15.95
C SER A 173 5.26 17.41 15.57
N LEU A 174 4.44 17.83 14.61
CA LEU A 174 4.40 19.20 14.10
C LEU A 174 2.99 19.73 14.28
N VAL A 175 2.90 20.94 14.82
CA VAL A 175 1.66 21.70 14.97
C VAL A 175 1.99 23.12 14.57
N ASP A 176 2.02 23.37 13.27
CA ASP A 176 2.47 24.65 12.74
C ASP A 176 1.94 24.92 11.33
N ASP A 177 2.19 26.14 10.85
CA ASP A 177 2.12 26.50 9.44
C ASP A 177 3.43 26.13 8.73
N LEU A 178 3.50 24.88 8.28
CA LEU A 178 4.68 24.25 7.67
C LEU A 178 5.20 24.96 6.41
N TYR A 179 4.38 25.82 5.81
CA TYR A 179 4.66 26.48 4.54
C TYR A 179 5.04 27.96 4.71
N SER A 180 4.88 28.52 5.91
CA SER A 180 5.23 29.92 6.16
C SER A 180 6.74 30.13 6.34
N ALA A 181 7.29 31.17 5.72
CA ALA A 181 8.69 31.56 5.89
C ALA A 181 9.01 32.11 7.31
N SER A 182 7.99 32.59 8.03
CA SER A 182 8.11 33.28 9.32
C SER A 182 7.51 32.53 10.52
N GLY A 183 6.89 31.35 10.30
CA GLY A 183 6.11 30.65 11.35
C GLY A 183 4.88 31.44 11.82
N ALA A 184 4.43 32.42 11.02
CA ALA A 184 3.38 33.36 11.39
C ALA A 184 2.52 33.70 10.17
N LEU A 185 1.29 33.21 10.18
CA LEU A 185 0.09 33.70 9.49
C LEU A 185 0.30 34.46 8.16
N TYR A 186 0.01 33.72 7.09
CA TYR A 186 -0.54 34.12 5.79
C TYR A 186 0.23 35.13 4.92
N ASP A 187 0.72 34.60 3.79
CA ASP A 187 0.57 35.25 2.48
C ASP A 187 0.34 34.26 1.31
N ASP A 188 0.30 32.92 1.55
CA ASP A 188 0.18 31.94 0.45
C ASP A 188 -1.27 31.46 0.22
N ASP A 189 -1.85 31.92 -0.89
CA ASP A 189 -3.21 31.68 -1.40
C ASP A 189 -3.46 30.25 -1.94
N PHE A 190 -2.73 29.22 -1.49
CA PHE A 190 -2.92 27.88 -2.05
C PHE A 190 -4.25 27.25 -1.59
N LEU A 191 -5.20 27.15 -2.52
CA LEU A 191 -6.60 26.80 -2.24
C LEU A 191 -6.80 25.34 -1.79
N ASP A 192 -5.91 24.42 -2.18
CA ASP A 192 -6.08 22.98 -1.92
C ASP A 192 -5.35 22.52 -0.65
N ILE A 193 -5.98 22.81 0.50
CA ILE A 193 -5.48 22.42 1.83
C ILE A 193 -5.33 20.88 1.94
N ALA A 194 -6.13 20.09 1.21
CA ALA A 194 -6.03 18.65 1.25
C ALA A 194 -4.71 18.15 0.66
N LYS A 195 -4.23 18.77 -0.43
CA LYS A 195 -2.91 18.47 -1.00
C LYS A 195 -1.75 18.92 -0.12
N LEU A 196 -1.82 20.09 0.50
CA LEU A 196 -0.80 20.53 1.47
C LEU A 196 -0.67 19.52 2.60
N ARG A 197 -1.81 19.11 3.15
CA ARG A 197 -1.86 18.12 4.22
C ARG A 197 -1.27 16.78 3.80
N ASP A 198 -1.60 16.31 2.61
CA ASP A 198 -1.13 15.02 2.11
C ASP A 198 0.38 15.06 1.81
N ALA A 199 0.89 16.12 1.18
CA ALA A 199 2.32 16.36 0.99
C ALA A 199 3.08 16.39 2.33
N ALA A 200 2.56 17.14 3.30
CA ALA A 200 3.16 17.24 4.62
C ALA A 200 3.15 15.90 5.38
N ARG A 201 2.08 15.09 5.24
CA ARG A 201 2.01 13.73 5.81
C ARG A 201 3.07 12.81 5.18
N ILE A 202 3.10 12.75 3.84
CA ILE A 202 4.02 11.90 3.08
C ILE A 202 5.49 12.19 3.46
N ILE A 203 5.88 13.47 3.48
CA ILE A 203 7.26 13.84 3.78
C ILE A 203 7.60 13.61 5.26
N SER A 204 6.64 13.78 6.17
CA SER A 204 6.84 13.54 7.60
C SER A 204 7.02 12.05 7.91
N GLU A 205 6.25 11.17 7.28
CA GLU A 205 6.40 9.70 7.40
C GLU A 205 7.78 9.26 6.91
N LEU A 206 8.22 9.79 5.77
CA LEU A 206 9.56 9.52 5.24
C LEU A 206 10.66 10.08 6.15
N ALA A 207 10.47 11.26 6.73
CA ALA A 207 11.44 11.89 7.63
C ALA A 207 11.60 11.10 8.93
N ALA A 208 10.52 10.54 9.46
CA ALA A 208 10.56 9.63 10.60
C ALA A 208 11.34 8.35 10.26
N ALA A 209 11.08 7.73 9.11
CA ALA A 209 11.86 6.58 8.66
C ALA A 209 13.34 6.90 8.49
N TYR A 210 13.67 8.08 7.94
CA TYR A 210 15.05 8.55 7.81
C TYR A 210 15.73 8.75 9.15
N ARG A 211 15.05 9.36 10.13
CA ARG A 211 15.56 9.50 11.50
C ARG A 211 15.88 8.15 12.12
N ILE A 212 14.93 7.21 12.07
CA ILE A 212 15.12 5.84 12.59
C ILE A 212 16.28 5.17 11.87
N ALA A 213 16.36 5.24 10.54
CA ALA A 213 17.41 4.59 9.76
C ALA A 213 18.80 5.19 10.00
N ARG A 214 18.89 6.51 10.15
CA ARG A 214 20.14 7.22 10.49
C ARG A 214 20.62 6.82 11.88
N ASP A 215 19.71 6.80 12.84
CA ASP A 215 20.00 6.49 14.25
C ASP A 215 20.13 4.97 14.48
N ALA A 216 19.70 4.14 13.53
CA ALA A 216 19.80 2.68 13.56
C ALA A 216 21.25 2.19 13.69
N LYS A 217 22.26 2.97 13.30
CA LYS A 217 23.66 2.65 13.57
C LYS A 217 23.98 2.54 15.08
N ALA A 218 23.17 3.18 15.93
CA ALA A 218 23.26 3.07 17.39
C ALA A 218 22.26 2.05 17.97
N GLU A 219 21.11 1.83 17.34
CA GLU A 219 20.01 1.00 17.89
C GLU A 219 19.84 -0.41 17.27
N GLY A 220 20.48 -0.68 16.13
CA GLY A 220 20.47 -1.97 15.44
C GLY A 220 19.13 -2.34 14.80
N VAL A 221 18.51 -1.44 14.03
CA VAL A 221 17.26 -1.72 13.29
C VAL A 221 17.57 -2.49 12.00
N ASP A 222 16.98 -3.66 11.84
CA ASP A 222 17.19 -4.57 10.70
C ASP A 222 16.27 -4.26 9.50
N ALA A 223 15.07 -3.72 9.74
CA ALA A 223 14.18 -3.26 8.69
C ALA A 223 13.14 -2.25 9.20
N ILE A 224 12.70 -1.36 8.29
CA ILE A 224 11.64 -0.38 8.53
C ILE A 224 10.48 -0.64 7.55
N VAL A 225 9.27 -0.74 8.08
CA VAL A 225 8.03 -0.94 7.32
C VAL A 225 7.17 0.31 7.46
N LEU A 226 6.94 1.01 6.35
CA LEU A 226 6.06 2.18 6.24
C LEU A 226 4.64 1.73 5.91
N HIS A 227 3.64 2.37 6.52
CA HIS A 227 2.26 2.27 6.09
C HIS A 227 2.04 3.12 4.84
N GLY A 228 1.85 2.49 3.68
CA GLY A 228 1.64 3.17 2.40
C GLY A 228 2.81 3.03 1.41
N PRO A 229 2.75 3.73 0.26
CA PRO A 229 3.77 3.63 -0.77
C PRO A 229 5.11 4.20 -0.27
N LEU A 230 6.22 3.55 -0.63
CA LEU A 230 7.55 4.11 -0.33
C LEU A 230 7.79 5.36 -1.18
N ILE A 231 7.38 5.32 -2.45
CA ILE A 231 7.55 6.41 -3.41
C ILE A 231 6.17 6.86 -3.90
N ASN A 232 5.81 8.09 -3.53
CA ASN A 232 4.55 8.71 -3.95
C ASN A 232 4.71 9.50 -5.25
N PRO A 233 3.65 9.60 -6.09
CA PRO A 233 3.65 10.48 -7.25
C PRO A 233 3.74 11.94 -6.80
N VAL A 234 4.67 12.70 -7.37
CA VAL A 234 4.93 14.08 -6.93
C VAL A 234 4.26 15.14 -7.76
N SER A 235 3.84 14.82 -9.00
CA SER A 235 3.18 15.76 -9.90
C SER A 235 1.99 16.50 -9.29
N PRO A 236 1.14 15.89 -8.42
CA PRO A 236 0.04 16.61 -7.76
C PRO A 236 0.49 17.74 -6.82
N TYR A 237 1.72 17.69 -6.32
CA TYR A 237 2.31 18.62 -5.34
C TYR A 237 3.48 19.42 -5.92
N ALA A 238 3.61 19.42 -7.24
CA ALA A 238 4.64 20.14 -7.99
C ALA A 238 4.00 21.19 -8.91
N LEU A 239 2.89 21.78 -8.49
CA LEU A 239 2.21 22.85 -9.23
C LEU A 239 3.02 24.14 -9.12
N ASP A 240 2.89 25.02 -10.12
CA ASP A 240 3.68 26.27 -10.17
C ASP A 240 3.41 27.19 -8.95
N ASP A 241 2.24 27.07 -8.33
CA ASP A 241 1.79 27.80 -7.15
C ASP A 241 1.85 27.00 -5.84
N PHE A 242 2.39 25.77 -5.88
CA PHE A 242 2.51 24.96 -4.67
C PHE A 242 3.55 25.62 -3.74
N PRO A 243 3.26 25.82 -2.44
CA PRO A 243 4.15 26.56 -1.56
C PRO A 243 5.35 25.72 -1.09
N SER A 244 6.44 26.41 -0.79
CA SER A 244 7.64 25.82 -0.22
C SER A 244 7.47 25.52 1.26
N PHE A 245 8.13 24.49 1.77
CA PHE A 245 8.23 24.32 3.22
C PHE A 245 9.08 25.44 3.84
N GLY A 246 8.74 25.84 5.07
CA GLY A 246 9.57 26.75 5.85
C GLY A 246 10.92 26.12 6.21
N GLU A 247 11.95 26.96 6.35
CA GLU A 247 13.32 26.52 6.67
C GLU A 247 13.41 25.62 7.90
N GLY A 248 12.70 25.96 8.98
CA GLY A 248 12.66 25.16 10.20
C GLY A 248 12.04 23.78 10.00
N ALA A 249 11.00 23.69 9.17
CA ALA A 249 10.37 22.41 8.80
C ALA A 249 11.35 21.56 7.98
N SER A 250 12.00 22.14 6.96
CA SER A 250 13.00 21.44 6.15
C SER A 250 14.18 20.90 6.98
N ARG A 251 14.72 21.71 7.90
CA ARG A 251 15.76 21.28 8.85
C ARG A 251 15.31 20.12 9.72
N THR A 252 14.05 20.14 10.18
CA THR A 252 13.46 19.07 10.98
C THR A 252 13.32 17.78 10.17
N PHE A 253 12.86 17.85 8.92
CA PHE A 253 12.73 16.67 8.06
C PHE A 253 14.07 16.03 7.72
N LEU A 254 15.06 16.86 7.38
CA LEU A 254 16.41 16.42 7.04
C LEU A 254 17.27 16.09 8.27
N CYS A 255 16.74 16.32 9.48
CA CYS A 255 17.45 16.18 10.75
C CYS A 255 18.82 16.89 10.74
N ASN A 256 18.86 18.10 10.16
CA ASN A 256 20.06 18.92 9.99
C ASN A 256 19.70 20.39 10.29
N GLU A 257 20.14 20.89 11.44
CA GLU A 257 19.84 22.26 11.90
C GLU A 257 20.57 23.36 11.10
N GLU A 258 21.66 23.01 10.43
CA GLU A 258 22.46 23.95 9.63
C GLU A 258 21.99 24.01 8.16
N TRP A 259 21.06 23.13 7.76
CA TRP A 259 20.58 23.11 6.39
C TRP A 259 19.86 24.41 6.03
N ALA A 260 20.30 25.03 4.95
CA ALA A 260 19.75 26.28 4.44
C ALA A 260 19.65 26.21 2.91
N GLY A 261 18.67 25.45 2.42
CA GLY A 261 18.39 25.38 0.99
C GLY A 261 17.54 26.57 0.50
N PRO A 262 17.71 26.98 -0.77
CA PRO A 262 16.84 27.95 -1.41
C PRO A 262 15.39 27.46 -1.53
N GLU A 263 14.50 28.37 -1.90
CA GLU A 263 13.06 28.12 -1.94
C GLU A 263 12.66 26.92 -2.82
N ASP A 264 13.26 26.79 -4.00
CA ASP A 264 13.04 25.68 -4.93
C ASP A 264 13.53 24.32 -4.41
N GLU A 265 14.51 24.31 -3.50
CA GLU A 265 14.92 23.08 -2.79
C GLU A 265 13.96 22.72 -1.65
N ARG A 266 13.26 23.70 -1.07
CA ARG A 266 12.24 23.49 -0.03
C ARG A 266 10.88 23.08 -0.59
N GLN A 267 10.67 23.18 -1.89
CA GLN A 267 9.48 22.66 -2.56
C GLN A 267 9.37 21.14 -2.40
N PHE A 268 8.14 20.63 -2.31
CA PHE A 268 7.89 19.21 -2.03
C PHE A 268 8.64 18.28 -3.00
N ALA A 269 8.55 18.55 -4.30
CA ALA A 269 9.21 17.73 -5.33
C ALA A 269 10.74 17.68 -5.18
N SER A 270 11.37 18.72 -4.63
CA SER A 270 12.81 18.72 -4.38
C SER A 270 13.18 18.07 -3.05
N LEU A 271 12.53 18.52 -1.97
CA LEU A 271 12.86 18.09 -0.62
C LEU A 271 12.55 16.61 -0.40
N TYR A 272 11.46 16.12 -0.98
CA TYR A 272 11.09 14.70 -0.92
C TYR A 272 12.10 13.82 -1.67
N LEU A 273 12.63 14.27 -2.81
CA LEU A 273 13.69 13.54 -3.54
C LEU A 273 14.96 13.45 -2.70
N LEU A 274 15.41 14.58 -2.16
CA LEU A 274 16.60 14.65 -1.31
C LEU A 274 16.48 13.70 -0.10
N LEU A 275 15.30 13.64 0.51
CA LEU A 275 15.03 12.78 1.65
C LEU A 275 14.95 11.29 1.26
N LEU A 276 14.38 10.96 0.09
CA LEU A 276 14.38 9.59 -0.45
C LEU A 276 15.81 9.09 -0.70
N GLU A 277 16.65 9.93 -1.29
CA GLU A 277 18.06 9.62 -1.53
C GLU A 277 18.82 9.45 -0.21
N SER A 278 18.63 10.38 0.73
CA SER A 278 19.23 10.31 2.07
C SER A 278 18.83 9.04 2.82
N LEU A 279 17.55 8.64 2.73
CA LEU A 279 17.05 7.41 3.32
C LEU A 279 17.67 6.17 2.67
N ARG A 280 17.71 6.12 1.33
CA ARG A 280 18.34 5.03 0.59
C ARG A 280 19.81 4.86 0.97
N ASP A 281 20.53 5.97 1.12
CA ASP A 281 21.96 5.99 1.42
C ASP A 281 22.28 5.51 2.85
N THR A 282 21.29 5.41 3.75
CA THR A 282 21.48 4.77 5.06
C THR A 282 21.80 3.28 4.94
N GLY A 283 21.38 2.62 3.85
CA GLY A 283 21.53 1.18 3.63
C GLY A 283 20.60 0.30 4.46
N VAL A 284 19.76 0.88 5.33
CA VAL A 284 18.76 0.14 6.10
C VAL A 284 17.64 -0.32 5.16
N PRO A 285 17.22 -1.60 5.19
CA PRO A 285 16.08 -2.06 4.41
C PRO A 285 14.79 -1.30 4.79
N VAL A 286 14.25 -0.54 3.84
CA VAL A 286 12.97 0.16 4.00
C VAL A 286 11.97 -0.35 2.98
N VAL A 287 10.76 -0.64 3.46
CA VAL A 287 9.67 -1.12 2.62
C VAL A 287 8.39 -0.33 2.89
N GLY A 288 7.63 -0.03 1.85
CA GLY A 288 6.27 0.49 1.95
C GLY A 288 5.25 -0.62 1.72
N ALA A 289 4.30 -0.81 2.62
CA ALA A 289 3.21 -1.77 2.46
C ALA A 289 1.89 -1.04 2.20
N VAL A 290 1.21 -1.36 1.10
CA VAL A 290 -0.03 -0.69 0.66
C VAL A 290 -1.17 -1.69 0.66
N GLU A 291 -2.05 -1.58 1.66
CA GLU A 291 -3.19 -2.49 1.84
C GLU A 291 -4.16 -2.43 0.65
N ARG A 292 -4.51 -1.22 0.18
CA ARG A 292 -5.55 -1.01 -0.85
C ARG A 292 -4.99 -0.38 -2.12
N SER A 293 -5.13 -1.07 -3.25
CA SER A 293 -4.92 -0.47 -4.57
C SER A 293 -6.16 0.35 -4.96
N ILE A 294 -6.09 1.67 -4.81
CA ILE A 294 -7.20 2.60 -5.14
C ILE A 294 -7.36 2.78 -6.68
N GLY A 295 -6.32 2.44 -7.46
CA GLY A 295 -6.33 2.56 -8.92
C GLY A 295 -7.20 1.50 -9.61
N ARG A 296 -7.91 1.91 -10.67
CA ARG A 296 -8.61 0.99 -11.59
C ARG A 296 -7.69 0.41 -12.66
N ASP A 297 -6.58 1.09 -12.94
CA ASP A 297 -5.61 0.67 -13.95
C ASP A 297 -4.65 -0.40 -13.38
N PRO A 298 -4.41 -1.52 -14.10
CA PRO A 298 -3.44 -2.54 -13.71
C PRO A 298 -2.02 -2.10 -14.12
N VAL A 299 -1.45 -1.15 -13.37
CA VAL A 299 -0.16 -0.52 -13.69
C VAL A 299 0.98 -1.53 -13.56
N PHE A 300 0.96 -2.34 -12.50
CA PHE A 300 2.01 -3.32 -12.24
C PHE A 300 2.01 -4.44 -13.29
N ILE A 301 0.82 -5.01 -13.59
CA ILE A 301 0.69 -6.06 -14.59
C ILE A 301 1.07 -5.55 -15.98
N ARG A 302 0.68 -4.33 -16.35
CA ARG A 302 1.11 -3.73 -17.63
C ARG A 302 2.62 -3.61 -17.73
N ARG A 303 3.29 -3.23 -16.64
CA ARG A 303 4.76 -3.15 -16.61
C ARG A 303 5.41 -4.53 -16.77
N LEU A 304 4.83 -5.57 -16.17
CA LEU A 304 5.27 -6.96 -16.35
C LEU A 304 5.10 -7.44 -17.80
N LEU A 305 3.93 -7.19 -18.40
CA LEU A 305 3.68 -7.52 -19.80
C LEU A 305 4.66 -6.80 -20.73
N GLN A 306 4.93 -5.51 -20.50
CA GLN A 306 5.93 -4.77 -21.26
C GLN A 306 7.33 -5.37 -21.09
N THR A 307 7.69 -5.76 -19.87
CA THR A 307 9.00 -6.42 -19.59
C THR A 307 9.14 -7.72 -20.37
N LEU A 308 8.07 -8.52 -20.47
CA LEU A 308 8.05 -9.74 -21.27
C LEU A 308 8.18 -9.45 -22.77
N VAL A 309 7.56 -8.38 -23.27
CA VAL A 309 7.71 -7.93 -24.65
C VAL A 309 9.15 -7.49 -24.94
N ASP A 310 9.74 -6.70 -24.04
CA ASP A 310 11.11 -6.20 -24.17
C ASP A 310 12.13 -7.35 -24.17
N ARG A 311 11.87 -8.43 -23.40
CA ARG A 311 12.66 -9.67 -23.37
C ARG A 311 12.41 -10.60 -24.56
N LYS A 312 11.39 -10.32 -25.38
CA LYS A 312 10.90 -11.16 -26.49
C LYS A 312 10.28 -12.49 -26.05
N ASP A 313 9.87 -12.58 -24.78
CA ASP A 313 9.15 -13.73 -24.22
C ASP A 313 7.64 -13.66 -24.53
N LEU A 314 7.14 -12.48 -24.91
CA LEU A 314 5.75 -12.24 -25.30
C LEU A 314 5.67 -11.34 -26.54
N LYS A 315 4.75 -11.61 -27.48
CA LYS A 315 4.52 -10.72 -28.62
C LYS A 315 3.73 -9.49 -28.17
N GLU A 316 4.05 -8.32 -28.72
CA GLU A 316 3.36 -7.07 -28.40
C GLU A 316 1.84 -7.16 -28.58
N LYS A 317 1.38 -7.82 -29.66
CA LYS A 317 -0.04 -8.03 -29.92
C LYS A 317 -0.75 -8.86 -28.84
N ASP A 318 -0.04 -9.82 -28.25
CA ASP A 318 -0.58 -10.68 -27.20
C ASP A 318 -0.64 -9.90 -25.87
N ALA A 319 0.37 -9.10 -25.57
CA ALA A 319 0.38 -8.18 -24.42
C ALA A 319 -0.79 -7.16 -24.49
N GLN A 320 -0.99 -6.54 -25.65
CA GLN A 320 -2.10 -5.60 -25.89
C GLN A 320 -3.47 -6.29 -25.75
N SER A 321 -3.59 -7.54 -26.20
CA SER A 321 -4.81 -8.34 -26.05
C SER A 321 -5.14 -8.60 -24.58
N VAL A 322 -4.15 -8.98 -23.77
CA VAL A 322 -4.32 -9.17 -22.32
C VAL A 322 -4.70 -7.84 -21.66
N GLU A 323 -3.98 -6.74 -21.93
CA GLU A 323 -4.29 -5.43 -21.35
C GLU A 323 -5.71 -4.96 -21.70
N SER A 324 -6.13 -5.12 -22.96
CA SER A 324 -7.49 -4.77 -23.39
C SER A 324 -8.54 -5.54 -22.59
N LYS A 325 -8.35 -6.85 -22.39
CA LYS A 325 -9.27 -7.66 -21.58
C LYS A 325 -9.32 -7.20 -20.13
N LEU A 326 -8.17 -6.91 -19.51
CA LEU A 326 -8.15 -6.41 -18.13
C LEU A 326 -8.97 -5.12 -17.98
N ARG A 327 -8.86 -4.20 -18.96
CA ARG A 327 -9.65 -2.97 -18.99
C ARG A 327 -11.15 -3.22 -19.17
N THR A 328 -11.53 -4.08 -20.11
CA THR A 328 -12.94 -4.43 -20.37
C THR A 328 -13.62 -5.02 -19.12
N TYR A 329 -12.90 -5.81 -18.33
CA TYR A 329 -13.41 -6.41 -17.11
C TYR A 329 -13.19 -5.55 -15.85
N GLY A 330 -12.62 -4.35 -16.00
CA GLY A 330 -12.35 -3.41 -14.91
C GLY A 330 -11.37 -3.95 -13.85
N LEU A 331 -10.49 -4.88 -14.22
CA LEU A 331 -9.59 -5.57 -13.30
C LEU A 331 -8.36 -4.70 -13.02
N ASN A 332 -8.09 -4.44 -11.73
CA ASN A 332 -6.88 -3.78 -11.29
C ASN A 332 -5.84 -4.83 -10.82
N ASP A 333 -4.65 -4.37 -10.45
CA ASP A 333 -3.55 -5.27 -10.05
C ASP A 333 -3.95 -6.19 -8.88
N SER A 334 -4.56 -5.63 -7.83
CA SER A 334 -4.98 -6.41 -6.64
C SER A 334 -6.08 -7.43 -6.96
N SER A 335 -7.10 -7.05 -7.72
CA SER A 335 -8.23 -7.95 -8.01
C SER A 335 -7.84 -9.07 -8.97
N LEU A 336 -7.01 -8.80 -9.98
CA LEU A 336 -6.46 -9.86 -10.82
C LEU A 336 -5.54 -10.79 -10.02
N LEU A 337 -4.62 -10.23 -9.25
CA LEU A 337 -3.64 -11.03 -8.52
C LEU A 337 -4.25 -11.85 -7.39
N ASP A 338 -5.41 -11.46 -6.87
CA ASP A 338 -6.12 -12.23 -5.86
C ASP A 338 -6.50 -13.64 -6.35
N VAL A 339 -6.90 -13.75 -7.61
CA VAL A 339 -7.27 -15.03 -8.21
C VAL A 339 -6.08 -15.75 -8.85
N VAL A 340 -5.06 -15.00 -9.29
CA VAL A 340 -3.83 -15.54 -9.88
C VAL A 340 -2.89 -16.14 -8.83
N LEU A 341 -2.68 -15.45 -7.70
CA LEU A 341 -1.77 -15.87 -6.64
C LEU A 341 -2.47 -16.85 -5.69
N GLY A 342 -1.72 -17.86 -5.25
CA GLY A 342 -2.06 -18.72 -4.12
C GLY A 342 -1.47 -18.21 -2.80
N GLU A 343 -1.82 -18.88 -1.71
CA GLU A 343 -1.30 -18.55 -0.37
C GLU A 343 0.25 -18.54 -0.31
N GLY A 344 0.79 -17.44 0.22
CA GLY A 344 2.23 -17.19 0.36
C GLY A 344 2.95 -16.88 -0.95
N GLU A 345 2.24 -16.87 -2.07
CA GLU A 345 2.82 -16.52 -3.37
C GLU A 345 2.95 -15.00 -3.52
N TYR A 346 4.01 -14.61 -4.21
CA TYR A 346 4.26 -13.22 -4.59
C TYR A 346 4.87 -13.16 -5.99
N VAL A 347 4.68 -12.02 -6.65
CA VAL A 347 5.28 -11.76 -7.97
C VAL A 347 6.67 -11.18 -7.78
N THR A 348 7.64 -11.63 -8.57
CA THR A 348 9.03 -11.18 -8.47
C THR A 348 9.09 -9.65 -8.59
N PRO A 349 9.86 -8.98 -7.71
CA PRO A 349 9.79 -7.54 -7.62
C PRO A 349 10.24 -6.88 -8.93
N THR A 350 9.45 -5.92 -9.40
CA THR A 350 9.65 -5.26 -10.70
C THR A 350 9.69 -3.74 -10.50
N PRO A 351 10.63 -3.03 -11.12
CA PRO A 351 10.73 -1.58 -10.99
C PRO A 351 9.54 -0.90 -11.68
N VAL A 352 8.84 -0.07 -10.91
CA VAL A 352 7.71 0.73 -11.38
C VAL A 352 8.00 2.20 -11.13
N ASN A 353 7.99 3.00 -12.21
CA ASN A 353 8.03 4.45 -12.08
C ASN A 353 6.66 4.96 -11.58
N ARG A 354 6.64 5.50 -10.36
CA ARG A 354 5.45 6.03 -9.71
C ARG A 354 5.03 7.42 -10.18
N GLN A 355 5.92 8.13 -10.88
CA GLN A 355 5.67 9.48 -11.35
C GLN A 355 4.73 9.52 -12.58
N GLY A 356 4.49 8.38 -13.22
CA GLY A 356 3.63 8.30 -14.40
C GLY A 356 4.32 8.82 -15.67
N PRO A 357 3.56 9.08 -16.75
CA PRO A 357 4.13 9.47 -18.02
C PRO A 357 4.55 10.95 -18.00
N GLU A 358 5.70 11.23 -18.62
CA GLU A 358 6.36 12.53 -18.60
C GLU A 358 5.51 13.68 -19.17
N ASN A 359 4.59 13.39 -20.08
CA ASN A 359 3.68 14.38 -20.64
C ASN A 359 2.66 14.93 -19.62
N LYS A 360 2.52 14.29 -18.45
CA LYS A 360 1.66 14.76 -17.35
C LYS A 360 2.44 15.52 -16.27
N TRP A 361 3.77 15.63 -16.40
CA TRP A 361 4.60 16.30 -15.41
C TRP A 361 4.62 17.82 -15.63
N PRO A 362 4.61 18.62 -14.55
CA PRO A 362 4.82 20.07 -14.62
C PRO A 362 6.17 20.40 -15.27
N GLU A 363 6.19 21.33 -16.24
CA GLU A 363 7.35 21.58 -17.10
C GLU A 363 8.60 21.97 -16.30
N ILE A 364 8.44 22.90 -15.34
CA ILE A 364 9.53 23.42 -14.50
C ILE A 364 10.17 22.32 -13.63
N TRP A 365 9.44 21.25 -13.33
CA TRP A 365 9.87 20.16 -12.46
C TRP A 365 10.31 18.90 -13.21
N LYS A 366 10.14 18.83 -14.53
CA LYS A 366 10.47 17.61 -15.31
C LYS A 366 11.88 17.10 -15.05
N TRP A 367 12.87 17.99 -15.04
CA TRP A 367 14.27 17.61 -14.81
C TRP A 367 14.48 16.98 -13.43
N LYS A 368 13.77 17.46 -12.40
CA LYS A 368 13.82 16.92 -11.04
C LYS A 368 13.05 15.60 -10.95
N ILE A 369 11.85 15.54 -11.54
CA ILE A 369 10.99 14.34 -11.55
C ILE A 369 11.68 13.16 -12.26
N ARG A 370 12.48 13.42 -13.31
CA ARG A 370 13.32 12.38 -13.95
C ARG A 370 14.32 11.73 -12.98
N GLY A 371 14.75 12.45 -11.94
CA GLY A 371 15.70 11.94 -10.94
C GLY A 371 15.06 11.02 -9.89
N TYR A 372 13.73 10.90 -9.83
CA TYR A 372 13.08 10.05 -8.84
C TYR A 372 13.38 8.57 -9.07
N PRO A 373 13.71 7.81 -8.00
CA PRO A 373 13.93 6.38 -8.12
C PRO A 373 12.64 5.67 -8.53
N SER A 374 12.78 4.55 -9.23
CA SER A 374 11.67 3.61 -9.42
C SER A 374 11.44 2.82 -8.13
N ALA A 375 10.17 2.52 -7.83
CA ALA A 375 9.81 1.68 -6.70
C ALA A 375 9.90 0.21 -7.15
N LEU A 376 10.77 -0.57 -6.52
CA LEU A 376 10.82 -2.01 -6.73
C LEU A 376 9.57 -2.62 -6.09
N THR A 377 8.60 -3.00 -6.93
CA THR A 377 7.22 -3.31 -6.51
C THR A 377 6.96 -4.81 -6.61
N THR A 378 6.28 -5.37 -5.61
CA THR A 378 5.70 -6.72 -5.64
C THR A 378 4.30 -6.72 -5.04
N TYR A 379 3.56 -7.80 -5.26
CA TYR A 379 2.31 -8.11 -4.60
C TYR A 379 2.44 -9.48 -3.95
N ILE A 380 2.04 -9.58 -2.69
CA ILE A 380 2.06 -10.82 -1.91
C ILE A 380 0.64 -11.17 -1.49
N LYS A 381 0.26 -12.45 -1.64
CA LYS A 381 -1.00 -12.98 -1.15
C LYS A 381 -0.78 -13.72 0.17
N PRO A 382 -1.18 -13.17 1.32
CA PRO A 382 -0.85 -13.75 2.62
C PRO A 382 -1.66 -15.02 2.93
N SER A 383 -2.93 -15.07 2.50
CA SER A 383 -3.81 -16.25 2.63
C SER A 383 -4.91 -16.21 1.57
N ASP A 384 -5.61 -17.31 1.38
CA ASP A 384 -6.71 -17.38 0.41
C ASP A 384 -7.92 -16.50 0.76
N LEU A 385 -8.06 -16.08 2.02
CA LEU A 385 -9.18 -15.25 2.45
C LEU A 385 -8.92 -13.74 2.31
N VAL A 386 -7.68 -13.33 2.07
CA VAL A 386 -7.27 -11.91 2.06
C VAL A 386 -6.80 -11.53 0.67
N LEU A 387 -7.18 -10.32 0.23
CA LEU A 387 -6.66 -9.73 -1.00
C LEU A 387 -5.13 -9.55 -0.93
N PRO A 388 -4.41 -9.72 -2.05
CA PRO A 388 -3.00 -9.41 -2.10
C PRO A 388 -2.79 -7.90 -1.98
N PHE A 389 -1.80 -7.54 -1.17
CA PHE A 389 -1.40 -6.16 -0.97
C PHE A 389 -0.02 -5.92 -1.58
N ARG A 390 0.26 -4.65 -1.86
CA ARG A 390 1.48 -4.24 -2.56
C ARG A 390 2.60 -3.98 -1.55
N VAL A 391 3.81 -4.40 -1.89
CA VAL A 391 5.03 -4.08 -1.16
C VAL A 391 6.00 -3.39 -2.09
N GLU A 392 6.62 -2.31 -1.62
CA GLU A 392 7.57 -1.50 -2.37
C GLU A 392 8.87 -1.36 -1.60
N THR A 393 10.01 -1.35 -2.31
CA THR A 393 11.31 -1.03 -1.74
C THR A 393 12.17 -0.26 -2.74
N PHE A 394 13.35 0.19 -2.32
CA PHE A 394 14.34 0.78 -3.22
C PHE A 394 14.95 -0.29 -4.13
N GLU A 395 15.38 0.11 -5.32
CA GLU A 395 16.22 -0.75 -6.15
C GLU A 395 17.50 -1.12 -5.40
N ASN A 396 17.93 -2.38 -5.51
CA ASN A 396 19.10 -2.95 -4.81
C ASN A 396 18.97 -3.04 -3.27
N ALA A 397 17.76 -2.98 -2.72
CA ALA A 397 17.55 -3.23 -1.30
C ALA A 397 18.08 -4.63 -0.89
N ALA A 398 19.01 -4.65 0.06
CA ALA A 398 19.53 -5.88 0.62
C ALA A 398 18.44 -6.62 1.41
N ASN A 399 18.49 -7.95 1.41
CA ASN A 399 17.65 -8.82 2.23
C ASN A 399 16.13 -8.64 2.02
N PHE A 400 15.69 -8.20 0.84
CA PHE A 400 14.26 -7.97 0.58
C PHE A 400 13.40 -9.23 0.77
N ASP A 401 13.92 -10.42 0.42
CA ASP A 401 13.22 -11.70 0.66
C ASP A 401 13.01 -11.99 2.16
N GLU A 402 13.94 -11.56 3.03
CA GLU A 402 13.78 -11.67 4.49
C GLU A 402 12.69 -10.72 4.99
N VAL A 403 12.65 -9.49 4.46
CA VAL A 403 11.61 -8.51 4.82
C VAL A 403 10.24 -8.94 4.30
N LEU A 404 10.15 -9.54 3.11
CA LEU A 404 8.90 -10.16 2.62
C LEU A 404 8.46 -11.32 3.52
N SER A 405 9.40 -12.10 4.05
CA SER A 405 9.09 -13.14 5.03
C SER A 405 8.54 -12.55 6.32
N LEU A 406 9.10 -11.43 6.82
CA LEU A 406 8.54 -10.68 7.95
C LEU A 406 7.13 -10.19 7.66
N ILE A 407 6.91 -9.58 6.51
CA ILE A 407 5.60 -9.09 6.08
C ILE A 407 4.58 -10.24 6.08
N LEU A 408 4.90 -11.39 5.46
CA LEU A 408 3.99 -12.53 5.44
C LEU A 408 3.64 -13.03 6.85
N HIS A 409 4.66 -13.24 7.70
CA HIS A 409 4.45 -13.81 9.02
C HIS A 409 3.70 -12.85 9.95
N THR A 410 3.98 -11.55 9.86
CA THR A 410 3.26 -10.52 10.61
C THR A 410 1.83 -10.34 10.10
N SER A 411 1.58 -10.51 8.80
CA SER A 411 0.23 -10.46 8.22
C SER A 411 -0.69 -11.59 8.68
N ARG A 412 -0.15 -12.70 9.17
CA ARG A 412 -0.91 -13.89 9.57
C ARG A 412 -0.96 -14.12 11.07
N LEU A 413 -0.53 -13.15 11.87
CA LEU A 413 -0.54 -13.25 13.33
C LEU A 413 -1.95 -13.28 13.91
N LEU A 414 -2.90 -12.56 13.30
CA LEU A 414 -4.28 -12.48 13.77
C LEU A 414 -5.23 -13.22 12.80
N PRO A 415 -6.20 -14.00 13.32
CA PRO A 415 -7.20 -14.64 12.48
C PRO A 415 -7.98 -13.62 11.66
N SER A 416 -8.21 -13.90 10.38
CA SER A 416 -8.97 -13.05 9.45
C SER A 416 -8.37 -11.65 9.20
N TYR A 417 -7.20 -11.35 9.76
CA TYR A 417 -6.40 -10.19 9.39
C TYR A 417 -5.35 -10.63 8.37
N GLY A 418 -4.96 -9.72 7.47
CA GLY A 418 -4.11 -10.07 6.34
C GLY A 418 -3.08 -9.01 5.97
N PHE A 419 -2.89 -8.02 6.83
CA PHE A 419 -1.93 -6.95 6.63
C PHE A 419 -0.93 -6.96 7.80
N PRO A 420 0.29 -6.41 7.68
CA PRO A 420 1.27 -6.52 8.76
C PRO A 420 0.76 -5.91 10.08
N VAL A 421 0.61 -6.73 11.13
CA VAL A 421 0.03 -6.28 12.41
C VAL A 421 0.78 -5.12 13.05
N GLY A 422 2.11 -5.03 12.86
CA GLY A 422 2.88 -3.88 13.35
C GLY A 422 2.40 -2.55 12.77
N LEU A 423 1.84 -2.54 11.56
CA LEU A 423 1.25 -1.35 10.92
C LEU A 423 -0.10 -0.97 11.54
N ASP A 424 -0.97 -1.92 11.88
CA ASP A 424 -2.23 -1.64 12.62
C ASP A 424 -1.96 -1.11 14.03
N VAL A 425 -0.90 -1.61 14.68
CA VAL A 425 -0.46 -1.12 16.00
C VAL A 425 -0.02 0.34 15.92
N VAL A 426 0.84 0.70 14.95
CA VAL A 426 1.34 2.08 14.83
C VAL A 426 0.27 3.04 14.30
N ASP A 427 -0.64 2.63 13.40
CA ASP A 427 -1.77 3.46 12.93
C ASP A 427 -2.61 3.97 14.11
N ARG A 428 -3.00 3.04 15.00
CA ARG A 428 -3.77 3.38 16.20
C ARG A 428 -3.00 4.29 17.16
N PHE A 429 -1.69 4.13 17.25
CA PHE A 429 -0.82 4.92 18.12
C PHE A 429 -0.55 6.33 17.57
N ALA A 430 -0.30 6.45 16.27
CA ALA A 430 0.00 7.69 15.57
C ALA A 430 -1.23 8.59 15.43
N LYS A 431 -2.44 8.00 15.46
CA LYS A 431 -3.70 8.74 15.46
C LYS A 431 -3.69 9.89 16.47
N VAL A 432 -4.00 11.09 15.99
CA VAL A 432 -4.10 12.28 16.83
C VAL A 432 -5.47 12.30 17.52
N PRO A 433 -5.55 12.20 18.87
CA PRO A 433 -6.83 12.20 19.57
C PRO A 433 -7.51 13.58 19.52
N ALA A 434 -8.85 13.59 19.46
CA ALA A 434 -9.62 14.82 19.38
C ALA A 434 -9.37 15.82 20.54
N TRP A 435 -9.09 15.31 21.75
CA TRP A 435 -8.81 16.15 22.91
C TRP A 435 -7.50 16.96 22.76
N LEU A 436 -6.51 16.40 22.06
CA LEU A 436 -5.24 17.07 21.81
C LEU A 436 -5.42 18.20 20.79
N SER A 437 -6.15 17.92 19.69
CA SER A 437 -6.53 18.93 18.72
C SER A 437 -7.31 20.09 19.37
N ASN A 438 -8.22 19.79 20.30
CA ASN A 438 -8.98 20.80 21.04
C ASN A 438 -8.11 21.69 21.94
N ARG A 439 -7.08 21.12 22.59
CA ARG A 439 -6.12 21.87 23.41
C ARG A 439 -5.28 22.83 22.57
N VAL A 440 -4.75 22.36 21.44
CA VAL A 440 -4.01 23.20 20.49
C VAL A 440 -4.88 24.36 20.00
N LYS A 441 -6.15 24.10 19.66
CA LYS A 441 -7.09 25.16 19.28
C LYS A 441 -7.18 26.25 20.35
N GLY A 442 -7.32 25.85 21.61
CA GLY A 442 -7.38 26.79 22.74
C GLY A 442 -6.11 27.64 22.88
N GLN A 443 -4.93 27.03 22.75
CA GLN A 443 -3.66 27.74 22.88
C GLN A 443 -3.43 28.74 21.75
N HIS A 444 -3.71 28.36 20.50
CA HIS A 444 -3.60 29.29 19.36
C HIS A 444 -4.59 30.45 19.45
N GLN A 445 -5.81 30.24 19.97
CA GLN A 445 -6.75 31.34 20.23
C GLN A 445 -6.18 32.36 21.23
N VAL A 446 -5.44 31.91 22.25
CA VAL A 446 -4.77 32.81 23.21
C VAL A 446 -3.61 33.57 22.55
N VAL A 447 -2.80 32.91 21.72
CA VAL A 447 -1.71 33.56 20.99
C VAL A 447 -2.24 34.59 19.99
N LEU A 448 -3.31 34.26 19.25
CA LEU A 448 -4.01 35.19 18.37
C LEU A 448 -4.47 36.44 19.12
N LEU A 449 -5.09 36.26 20.29
CA LEU A 449 -5.54 37.38 21.11
C LEU A 449 -4.37 38.24 21.60
N ARG A 450 -3.27 37.62 22.06
CA ARG A 450 -2.08 38.36 22.50
C ARG A 450 -1.51 39.20 21.37
N ARG A 451 -1.30 38.60 20.19
CA ARG A 451 -0.82 39.33 19.01
C ARG A 451 -1.79 40.43 18.58
N ALA A 452 -3.10 40.17 18.58
CA ALA A 452 -4.10 41.18 18.25
C ALA A 452 -4.06 42.39 19.21
N ILE A 453 -3.82 42.14 20.50
CA ILE A 453 -3.66 43.18 21.52
C ILE A 453 -2.34 43.94 21.30
N GLU A 454 -1.25 43.22 21.01
CA GLU A 454 0.08 43.79 20.76
C GLU A 454 0.12 44.67 19.49
N THR A 455 -0.59 44.28 18.42
CA THR A 455 -0.67 45.08 17.18
C THR A 455 -1.59 46.29 17.32
N GLY A 456 -2.47 46.33 18.32
CA GLY A 456 -3.34 47.47 18.63
C GLY A 456 -4.43 47.75 17.58
N ASP A 457 -4.55 46.93 16.53
CA ASP A 457 -5.55 47.10 15.48
C ASP A 457 -6.97 46.76 16.01
N PRO A 458 -7.90 47.72 16.08
CA PRO A 458 -9.25 47.50 16.59
C PRO A 458 -10.02 46.41 15.84
N ARG A 459 -9.74 46.20 14.54
CA ARG A 459 -10.42 45.19 13.73
C ARG A 459 -9.94 43.79 14.09
N THR A 460 -8.63 43.59 14.17
CA THR A 460 -8.01 42.32 14.59
C THR A 460 -8.41 41.95 16.03
N VAL A 461 -8.48 42.93 16.95
CA VAL A 461 -8.96 42.72 18.32
C VAL A 461 -10.43 42.33 18.36
N ALA A 462 -11.30 43.03 17.62
CA ALA A 462 -12.73 42.70 17.57
C ALA A 462 -12.99 41.32 16.95
N PHE A 463 -12.20 40.93 15.95
CA PHE A 463 -12.22 39.61 15.35
C PHE A 463 -11.78 38.53 16.36
N ALA A 464 -10.63 38.70 17.01
CA ALA A 464 -10.13 37.77 18.03
C ALA A 464 -11.12 37.59 19.19
N LYS A 465 -11.78 38.67 19.65
CA LYS A 465 -12.87 38.60 20.64
C LYS A 465 -14.06 37.76 20.15
N ARG A 466 -14.48 37.92 18.90
CA ARG A 466 -15.59 37.16 18.30
C ARG A 466 -15.26 35.66 18.22
N VAL A 467 -14.03 35.33 17.85
CA VAL A 467 -13.50 33.96 17.78
C VAL A 467 -13.51 33.26 19.14
N LEU A 468 -13.22 34.00 20.21
CA LEU A 468 -13.27 33.49 21.59
C LEU A 468 -14.70 33.39 22.12
N ALA A 469 -15.55 34.37 21.80
CA ALA A 469 -16.96 34.41 22.24
C ALA A 469 -17.87 33.42 21.50
N ALA A 470 -17.49 32.95 20.31
CA ALA A 470 -18.31 32.06 19.49
C ALA A 470 -18.35 30.58 19.93
N LYS A 471 -17.73 30.21 21.08
CA LYS A 471 -17.87 28.85 21.62
C LYS A 471 -19.07 28.76 22.57
N GLY A 472 -20.04 27.93 22.15
CA GLY A 472 -21.37 27.79 22.72
C GLY A 472 -21.51 27.60 24.24
N ARG A 473 -22.71 27.96 24.71
CA ARG A 473 -23.25 27.89 26.08
C ARG A 473 -22.32 28.44 27.16
N ASP A 474 -21.95 29.70 27.00
CA ASP A 474 -21.52 30.49 28.14
C ASP A 474 -22.75 30.86 28.98
N TRP A 475 -22.68 30.65 30.30
CA TRP A 475 -23.77 30.93 31.24
C TRP A 475 -24.22 32.41 31.19
N LEU A 476 -23.31 33.29 30.79
CA LEU A 476 -23.48 34.74 30.61
C LEU A 476 -24.43 35.11 29.47
N PHE A 477 -24.76 34.19 28.56
CA PHE A 477 -25.62 34.44 27.38
C PHE A 477 -26.93 33.65 27.41
N ARG A 478 -27.38 33.17 28.59
CA ARG A 478 -28.71 32.59 28.72
C ARG A 478 -29.77 33.70 28.67
N PRO A 479 -30.86 33.57 27.89
CA PRO A 479 -31.99 34.48 28.02
C PRO A 479 -32.52 34.41 29.46
N GLU A 480 -32.67 35.55 30.13
CA GLU A 480 -33.46 35.61 31.35
C GLU A 480 -34.91 35.27 31.00
N ALA A 481 -35.46 34.28 31.69
CA ALA A 481 -36.82 33.80 31.49
C ALA A 481 -37.85 34.79 32.06
#